data_AF-A0A1B2EHR6-F1
#
_entry.id   AF-A0A1B2EHR6-F1
#
_cell.length_a   1.000
_cell.length_b   1.000
_cell.length_c   1.000
_cell.angle_alpha   90.00
_cell.angle_beta   90.00
_cell.angle_gamma   90.00
#
_symmetry.space_group_name_H-M   'P 1'
#
loop_
_entity.id
_entity.type
_entity.pdbx_description
1 polymer ?
#
loop_
_entity_poly.entity_id
_entity_poly.type
_entity_poly.pdbx_seq_one_letter_code
_entity_poly.pdbx_strand_id
1 'polypeptide(L)'
;MAKRLPLERQLASILAASSSCDLTQALQAKIGRAREQLLTFLDHPGQVAATNNACERAPRPAVVRRKLTNGYRAIWAAEGEAAVRIVIDTARLTPDRTIFGTMLATVSA
;
A
#
# COMPACT_ATOMS: atom_id res chain seq x y z
N MET A 1 -7.82 18.13 10.38
CA MET A 1 -6.99 19.36 10.35
C MET A 1 -6.30 19.66 11.69
N ALA A 2 -7.01 19.82 12.82
CA ALA A 2 -6.40 20.25 14.10
C ALA A 2 -5.24 19.38 14.66
N LYS A 3 -5.17 18.09 14.33
CA LYS A 3 -4.12 17.16 14.81
C LYS A 3 -2.88 17.07 13.90
N ARG A 4 -2.90 17.68 12.71
CA ARG A 4 -1.83 17.52 11.71
C ARG A 4 -0.55 18.25 12.10
N LEU A 5 -0.67 19.54 12.44
CA LEU A 5 0.48 20.38 12.78
C LEU A 5 1.30 19.84 13.98
N PRO A 6 0.69 19.37 15.09
CA PRO A 6 1.44 18.71 16.15
C PRO A 6 2.24 17.48 15.69
N LEU A 7 1.64 16.62 14.87
CA LEU A 7 2.29 15.41 14.34
C LEU A 7 3.43 15.74 13.38
N GLU A 8 3.25 16.76 12.53
CA GLU A 8 4.32 17.22 11.63
C GLU A 8 5.52 17.79 12.40
N ARG A 9 5.27 18.49 13.51
CA ARG A 9 6.34 18.98 14.40
C ARG A 9 7.07 17.84 15.10
N GLN A 10 6.33 16.86 15.62
CA GLN A 10 6.93 15.67 16.23
C GLN A 10 7.76 14.88 15.23
N LEU A 11 7.25 14.66 14.02
CA LEU A 11 7.98 14.01 12.94
C LEU A 11 9.25 14.77 12.58
N ALA A 12 9.19 16.11 12.47
CA ALA A 12 10.36 16.92 12.21
C ALA A 12 11.42 16.79 13.32
N SER A 13 11.00 16.75 14.59
CA SER A 13 11.91 16.53 15.72
C SER A 13 12.60 15.16 15.67
N ILE A 14 11.89 14.10 15.31
CA ILE A 14 12.46 12.74 15.17
C ILE A 14 13.48 12.69 14.04
N LEU A 15 13.17 13.31 12.90
CA LEU A 15 14.04 13.32 11.73
C LEU A 15 15.27 14.23 11.90
N ALA A 16 15.19 15.22 12.80
CA ALA A 16 16.31 16.11 13.13
C ALA A 16 17.22 15.55 14.24
N ALA A 17 16.85 14.45 14.91
CA ALA A 17 17.65 13.86 15.96
C ALA A 17 19.02 13.41 15.41
N SER A 18 20.11 13.91 15.98
CA SER A 18 21.44 13.50 15.56
C SER A 18 21.72 12.04 15.96
N SER A 19 22.37 11.32 15.06
CA SER A 19 22.81 9.94 15.29
C SER A 19 24.23 9.78 14.76
N SER A 20 25.08 9.10 15.53
CA SER A 20 26.44 8.70 15.10
C SER A 20 26.46 7.41 14.28
N CYS A 21 25.32 6.72 14.14
CA CYS A 21 25.20 5.50 13.34
C CYS A 21 24.75 5.81 11.90
N ASP A 22 25.58 5.41 10.93
CA ASP A 22 25.33 5.59 9.50
C ASP A 22 24.00 4.98 9.03
N LEU A 23 23.63 3.81 9.57
CA LEU A 23 22.36 3.15 9.23
C LEU A 23 21.16 4.02 9.64
N THR A 24 21.21 4.59 10.83
CA THR A 24 20.16 5.49 11.33
C THR A 24 20.09 6.76 10.48
N GLN A 25 21.23 7.34 10.11
CA GLN A 25 21.27 8.51 9.22
C GLN A 25 20.67 8.20 7.84
N ALA A 26 21.01 7.05 7.26
CA ALA A 26 20.46 6.60 5.99
C ALA A 26 18.94 6.38 6.06
N LEU A 27 18.46 5.81 7.17
CA LEU A 27 17.04 5.62 7.43
C LEU A 27 16.31 6.97 7.60
N GLN A 28 16.85 7.89 8.39
CA GLN A 28 16.32 9.25 8.57
C GLN A 28 16.26 9.99 7.24
N ALA A 29 17.30 9.92 6.40
CA ALA A 29 17.30 10.54 5.08
C ALA A 29 16.22 9.93 4.17
N LYS A 30 16.04 8.61 4.20
CA LYS A 30 14.99 7.93 3.43
C LYS A 30 13.59 8.34 3.88
N ILE A 31 13.33 8.36 5.19
CA ILE A 31 12.03 8.76 5.74
C ILE A 31 11.80 10.26 5.48
N GLY A 32 12.83 11.09 5.60
CA GLY A 32 12.78 12.53 5.32
C GLY A 32 12.38 12.84 3.88
N ARG A 33 12.88 12.09 2.90
CA ARG A 33 12.44 12.21 1.48
C ARG A 33 10.95 11.89 1.29
N ALA A 34 10.37 11.05 2.14
CA ALA A 34 8.97 10.66 2.08
C ALA A 34 8.07 11.50 3.01
N ARG A 35 8.59 12.57 3.65
CA ARG A 35 7.91 13.32 4.72
C ARG A 35 6.48 13.72 4.38
N GLU A 36 6.24 14.20 3.17
CA GLU A 36 4.93 14.68 2.73
C GLU A 36 3.88 13.56 2.60
N GLN A 37 4.33 12.31 2.46
CA GLN A 37 3.47 11.14 2.24
C GLN A 37 3.07 10.44 3.55
N LEU A 38 3.83 10.65 4.65
CA LEU A 38 3.71 9.87 5.89
C LEU A 38 2.40 10.10 6.66
N LEU A 39 1.77 11.27 6.50
CA LEU A 39 0.58 11.67 7.28
C LEU A 39 -0.69 11.79 6.43
N THR A 40 -0.68 11.28 5.20
CA THR A 40 -1.82 11.33 4.25
C THR A 40 -3.10 10.67 4.79
N PHE A 41 -2.99 9.69 5.69
CA PHE A 41 -4.16 9.08 6.34
C PHE A 41 -4.97 10.08 7.19
N LEU A 42 -4.38 11.18 7.64
CA LEU A 42 -5.09 12.23 8.39
C LEU A 42 -6.12 12.97 7.53
N ASP A 43 -5.96 12.92 6.21
CA ASP A 43 -6.85 13.57 5.25
C ASP A 43 -8.09 12.68 4.96
N HIS A 44 -8.08 11.41 5.41
CA HIS A 44 -9.14 10.42 5.20
C HIS A 44 -9.59 9.73 6.52
N PRO A 45 -10.10 10.49 7.50
CA PRO A 45 -10.44 9.97 8.82
C PRO A 45 -11.52 8.89 8.74
N GLY A 46 -11.27 7.74 9.38
CA GLY A 46 -12.19 6.60 9.41
C GLY A 46 -12.22 5.76 8.13
N GLN A 47 -11.66 6.27 7.02
CA GLN A 47 -11.56 5.54 5.75
C GLN A 47 -10.20 4.84 5.61
N VAL A 48 -9.12 5.49 6.07
CA VAL A 48 -7.76 4.95 6.02
C VAL A 48 -7.21 4.78 7.43
N ALA A 49 -6.75 3.56 7.74
CA ALA A 49 -6.11 3.27 9.02
C ALA A 49 -4.70 3.89 9.08
N ALA A 50 -4.25 4.27 10.28
CA ALA A 50 -2.88 4.74 10.53
C ALA A 50 -1.81 3.61 10.49
N THR A 51 -2.14 2.48 9.86
CA THR A 51 -1.26 1.30 9.77
C THR A 51 -1.21 0.82 8.32
N ASN A 52 -0.07 0.27 7.90
CA ASN A 52 0.11 -0.29 6.56
C ASN A 52 -0.37 -1.76 6.45
N ASN A 53 -1.01 -2.32 7.47
CA ASN A 53 -1.38 -3.74 7.56
C ASN A 53 -2.19 -4.24 6.34
N ALA A 54 -3.11 -3.42 5.82
CA ALA A 54 -3.88 -3.76 4.63
C ALA A 54 -2.97 -3.86 3.39
N CYS A 55 -2.09 -2.87 3.21
CA CYS A 55 -1.11 -2.84 2.12
C CYS A 55 -0.13 -4.01 2.19
N GLU A 56 0.32 -4.42 3.38
CA GLU A 56 1.20 -5.58 3.55
C GLU A 56 0.50 -6.92 3.34
N ARG A 57 -0.82 -6.99 3.58
CA ARG A 57 -1.62 -8.19 3.34
C ARG A 57 -1.97 -8.36 1.87
N ALA A 58 -2.20 -7.26 1.14
CA ALA A 58 -2.58 -7.26 -0.27
C ALA A 58 -1.64 -8.10 -1.19
N PRO A 59 -0.30 -8.03 -1.10
CA PRO A 59 0.58 -8.82 -1.96
C PRO A 59 0.76 -10.28 -1.54
N ARG A 60 0.31 -10.69 -0.33
CA ARG A 60 0.54 -12.05 0.18
C ARG A 60 0.01 -13.14 -0.74
N PRO A 61 -1.20 -13.04 -1.33
CA PRO A 61 -1.69 -14.03 -2.28
C PRO A 61 -0.75 -14.24 -3.48
N ALA A 62 -0.17 -13.15 -4.01
CA ALA A 62 0.77 -13.21 -5.12
C ALA A 62 2.10 -13.87 -4.71
N VAL A 63 2.62 -13.54 -3.52
CA VAL A 63 3.83 -14.16 -2.97
C VAL A 63 3.63 -15.65 -2.72
N VAL A 64 2.48 -16.05 -2.14
CA VAL A 64 2.13 -17.47 -1.93
C VAL A 64 2.03 -18.21 -3.25
N ARG A 65 1.35 -17.62 -4.25
CA ARG A 65 1.24 -18.22 -5.58
C ARG A 65 2.61 -18.40 -6.21
N ARG A 66 3.47 -17.37 -6.20
CA ARG A 66 4.84 -17.45 -6.72
C ARG A 66 5.63 -18.58 -6.09
N LYS A 67 5.48 -18.82 -4.78
CA LYS A 67 6.13 -19.93 -4.07
C LYS A 67 5.61 -21.29 -4.54
N LEU A 68 4.30 -21.42 -4.72
CA LEU A 68 3.67 -22.68 -5.16
C LEU A 68 3.97 -23.02 -6.63
N THR A 69 4.00 -22.02 -7.50
CA THR A 69 4.14 -22.22 -8.95
C THR A 69 5.56 -22.02 -9.47
N ASN A 70 6.53 -21.73 -8.58
CA ASN A 70 7.87 -21.27 -8.93
C ASN A 70 7.89 -20.03 -9.87
N GLY A 71 6.86 -19.19 -9.76
CA GLY A 71 6.67 -17.99 -10.57
C GLY A 71 6.37 -18.24 -12.06
N TYR A 72 5.86 -17.20 -12.72
CA TYR A 72 5.53 -17.24 -14.14
C TYR A 72 6.80 -17.23 -15.01
N ARG A 73 6.77 -18.00 -16.11
CA ARG A 73 7.84 -18.04 -17.12
C ARG A 73 7.58 -17.12 -18.31
N ALA A 74 6.33 -16.69 -18.49
CA ALA A 74 5.92 -15.76 -19.54
C ALA A 74 5.31 -14.50 -18.91
N ILE A 75 5.68 -13.34 -19.44
CA ILE A 75 5.22 -12.04 -18.93
C ILE A 75 3.70 -11.92 -19.04
N TRP A 76 3.13 -12.35 -20.18
CA TRP A 76 1.68 -12.32 -20.40
C TRP A 76 0.89 -13.07 -19.31
N ALA A 77 1.45 -14.16 -18.78
CA ALA A 77 0.79 -14.95 -17.75
C ALA A 77 0.83 -14.24 -16.38
N ALA A 78 1.90 -13.49 -16.10
CA ALA A 78 1.99 -12.65 -14.90
C ALA A 78 1.03 -11.45 -14.97
N GLU A 79 0.96 -10.80 -16.13
CA GLU A 79 0.04 -9.68 -16.39
C GLU A 79 -1.42 -10.14 -16.32
N GLY A 80 -1.74 -11.31 -16.88
CA GLY A 80 -3.07 -11.90 -16.78
C GLY A 80 -3.49 -12.20 -15.33
N GLU A 81 -2.57 -12.68 -14.49
CA GLU A 81 -2.85 -12.85 -13.05
C GLU A 81 -3.11 -11.53 -12.35
N ALA A 82 -2.27 -10.53 -12.62
CA ALA A 82 -2.41 -9.20 -12.03
C ALA A 82 -3.75 -8.57 -12.42
N ALA A 83 -4.18 -8.69 -13.69
CA ALA A 83 -5.46 -8.20 -14.16
C ALA A 83 -6.63 -8.85 -13.40
N VAL A 84 -6.63 -10.18 -13.27
CA VAL A 84 -7.65 -10.90 -12.50
C VAL A 84 -7.65 -10.48 -11.03
N ARG A 85 -6.48 -10.33 -10.42
CA ARG A 85 -6.32 -9.88 -9.03
C ARG A 85 -6.92 -8.49 -8.82
N ILE A 86 -6.63 -7.55 -9.71
CA ILE A 86 -7.13 -6.17 -9.66
C ILE A 86 -8.66 -6.15 -9.64
N VAL A 87 -9.31 -6.92 -10.52
CA VAL A 87 -10.78 -7.00 -10.58
C VAL A 87 -11.36 -7.57 -9.28
N ILE A 88 -10.77 -8.66 -8.76
CA ILE A 88 -11.22 -9.30 -7.52
C ILE A 88 -11.05 -8.36 -6.32
N ASP A 89 -9.89 -7.72 -6.19
CA ASP A 89 -9.59 -6.85 -5.06
C ASP A 89 -10.42 -5.57 -5.11
N THR A 90 -10.67 -5.03 -6.31
CA THR A 90 -11.61 -3.90 -6.51
C THR A 90 -13.02 -4.28 -6.08
N ALA A 91 -13.50 -5.46 -6.47
CA ALA A 91 -14.82 -5.93 -6.05
C ALA A 91 -14.93 -6.05 -4.52
N ARG A 92 -13.87 -6.52 -3.85
CA ARG A 92 -13.81 -6.63 -2.38
C ARG A 92 -13.80 -5.28 -1.66
N LEU A 93 -13.29 -4.24 -2.31
CA LEU A 93 -13.25 -2.88 -1.77
C LEU A 93 -14.52 -2.07 -2.08
N THR A 94 -15.36 -2.55 -2.99
CA THR A 94 -16.57 -1.85 -3.43
C THR A 94 -17.79 -2.43 -2.71
N PRO A 95 -18.50 -1.64 -1.88
CA PRO A 95 -19.76 -2.07 -1.29
C PRO A 95 -20.77 -2.46 -2.38
N ASP A 96 -21.61 -3.46 -2.10
CA ASP A 96 -22.72 -3.90 -2.96
C ASP A 96 -22.33 -4.44 -4.35
N ARG A 97 -21.04 -4.69 -4.61
CA ARG A 97 -20.59 -5.41 -5.81
C ARG A 97 -20.15 -6.83 -5.51
N THR A 98 -20.68 -7.77 -6.28
CA THR A 98 -20.16 -9.14 -6.30
C THR A 98 -18.90 -9.22 -7.18
N ILE A 99 -18.02 -10.17 -6.88
CA ILE A 99 -16.83 -10.45 -7.72
C ILE A 99 -17.29 -10.76 -9.15
N PHE A 100 -18.30 -11.62 -9.29
CA PHE A 100 -18.83 -11.98 -10.60
C PHE A 100 -19.40 -10.77 -11.36
N GLY A 101 -20.19 -9.92 -10.69
CA GLY A 101 -20.73 -8.71 -11.31
C GLY A 101 -19.63 -7.73 -11.74
N THR A 102 -18.55 -7.65 -10.98
CA THR A 102 -17.40 -6.81 -11.33
C THR A 102 -16.63 -7.39 -12.53
N MET A 103 -16.39 -8.71 -12.55
CA MET A 103 -15.79 -9.40 -13.70
C MET A 103 -16.62 -9.24 -14.96
N LEU A 104 -17.94 -9.45 -14.87
CA LEU A 104 -18.85 -9.31 -16.00
C LEU A 104 -18.83 -7.88 -16.56
N ALA A 105 -18.84 -6.87 -15.69
CA ALA A 105 -18.75 -5.47 -16.08
C ALA A 105 -17.41 -5.14 -16.77
N THR A 106 -16.29 -5.68 -16.28
CA THR A 106 -14.97 -5.45 -16.87
C THR A 106 -14.81 -6.08 -18.25
N VAL A 107 -15.40 -7.26 -18.49
CA VAL A 107 -15.30 -7.97 -19.79
C VAL A 107 -16.28 -7.41 -20.83
N SER A 108 -17.37 -6.78 -20.38
CA SER A 108 -18.41 -6.24 -21.26
C SER A 108 -18.18 -4.77 -21.64
N ALA A 109 -17.13 -4.13 -21.14
CA ALA A 109 -16.75 -2.73 -21.41
C ALA A 109 -15.81 -2.63 -22.60
#